data_AF-A0A531MSE5-F1
#
_entry.id   AF-A0A531MSE5-F1
#
_cell.length_a   1.000
_cell.length_b   1.000
_cell.length_c   1.000
_cell.angle_alpha   90.00
_cell.angle_beta   90.00
_cell.angle_gamma   90.00
#
_symmetry.space_group_name_H-M   'P 1'
#
loop_
_entity.id
_entity.type
_entity.pdbx_description
1 polymer ?
#
loop_
_entity_poly.entity_id
_entity_poly.type
_entity_poly.pdbx_seq_one_letter_code
_entity_poly.pdbx_strand_id
1 'polypeptide(L)'
;DETKWGMSSAFLWELIGTFTFVTVILGVTAEKHSTAFAGLVIGLTLAGIHFAMIPVTGTSVNPARSIGPALFTGGAALSQLWLFIVAPLIGGAIAGVVAKARVFEKD
;
A
#
# COMPACT_ATOMS: atom_id res chain seq x y z
N ASP A 1 -16.79 -6.52 -18.31
CA ASP A 1 -15.46 -6.24 -18.89
C ASP A 1 -14.36 -6.56 -17.91
N GLU A 2 -13.66 -7.67 -18.18
CA GLU A 2 -12.52 -8.16 -17.39
C GLU A 2 -11.23 -7.33 -17.62
N THR A 3 -11.36 -6.14 -18.21
CA THR A 3 -10.26 -5.24 -18.60
C THR A 3 -10.57 -3.77 -18.29
N LYS A 4 -11.31 -3.48 -17.20
CA LYS A 4 -11.67 -2.09 -16.85
C LYS A 4 -10.44 -1.21 -16.53
N TRP A 5 -9.33 -1.81 -16.10
CA TRP A 5 -8.13 -1.07 -15.67
C TRP A 5 -6.86 -1.63 -16.31
N GLY A 6 -6.02 -0.75 -16.83
CA GLY A 6 -4.72 -1.11 -17.41
C GLY A 6 -3.63 -1.34 -16.35
N MET A 7 -2.52 -1.96 -16.77
CA MET A 7 -1.37 -2.26 -15.90
C MET A 7 -0.76 -1.00 -15.26
N SER A 8 -0.73 0.11 -15.99
CA SER A 8 -0.27 1.41 -15.45
C SER A 8 -1.17 1.92 -14.33
N SER A 9 -2.49 1.74 -14.47
CA SER A 9 -3.45 2.09 -13.43
C SER A 9 -3.23 1.23 -12.18
N ALA A 10 -3.12 -0.09 -12.35
CA ALA A 10 -2.84 -1.01 -11.25
C ALA A 10 -1.54 -0.64 -10.50
N PHE A 11 -0.47 -0.35 -11.23
CA PHE A 11 0.81 0.06 -10.65
C PHE A 11 0.69 1.36 -9.84
N LEU A 12 0.06 2.40 -10.41
CA LEU A 12 -0.11 3.68 -9.74
C LEU A 12 -0.97 3.57 -8.48
N TRP A 13 -2.05 2.80 -8.54
CA TRP A 13 -2.92 2.57 -7.38
C TRP A 13 -2.20 1.84 -6.25
N GLU A 14 -1.43 0.79 -6.56
CA GLU A 14 -0.63 0.06 -5.57
C GLU A 14 0.47 0.91 -4.94
N LEU A 15 1.13 1.76 -5.74
CA LEU A 15 2.12 2.71 -5.26
C LEU A 15 1.49 3.75 -4.32
N ILE A 16 0.42 4.42 -4.75
CA ILE A 16 -0.25 5.47 -3.98
C ILE A 16 -0.87 4.90 -2.70
N GLY A 17 -1.53 3.74 -2.81
CA GLY A 17 -2.12 3.04 -1.66
C GLY A 17 -1.07 2.69 -0.62
N THR A 18 0.07 2.14 -1.04
CA THR A 18 1.16 1.78 -0.11
C THR A 18 1.85 3.01 0.46
N PHE A 19 2.10 4.04 -0.36
CA PHE A 19 2.63 5.32 0.11
C PHE A 19 1.75 5.92 1.21
N THR A 20 0.43 5.95 0.99
CA THR A 20 -0.55 6.46 1.95
C THR A 20 -0.53 5.63 3.23
N PHE A 21 -0.55 4.30 3.11
CA PHE A 21 -0.53 3.40 4.24
C PHE A 21 0.71 3.58 5.12
N VAL A 22 1.91 3.58 4.50
CA VAL A 22 3.17 3.73 5.22
C VAL A 22 3.32 5.14 5.80
N THR A 23 2.84 6.17 5.11
CA THR A 23 2.84 7.54 5.66
C THR A 23 1.99 7.63 6.92
N VAL A 24 0.80 7.02 6.94
CA VAL A 24 -0.03 6.97 8.15
C VAL A 24 0.66 6.20 9.27
N ILE A 25 1.24 5.03 8.98
CA ILE A 25 1.98 4.23 9.98
C ILE A 25 3.07 5.09 10.62
N LEU A 26 3.93 5.72 9.82
CA LEU A 26 5.03 6.54 10.33
C LEU A 26 4.52 7.77 11.10
N GLY A 27 3.44 8.40 10.63
CA GLY A 27 2.84 9.55 11.30
C GLY A 27 2.29 9.23 12.70
N VAL A 28 1.52 8.14 12.84
CA VAL A 28 0.88 7.78 14.12
C VAL A 28 1.81 7.03 15.09
N THR A 29 2.99 6.63 14.64
CA THR A 29 4.02 5.95 15.47
C THR A 29 5.22 6.84 15.80
N ALA A 30 5.33 8.03 15.20
CA ALA A 30 6.34 9.01 15.56
C ALA A 30 6.16 9.49 17.02
N GLU A 31 7.25 9.65 17.77
CA GLU A 31 7.19 9.99 19.21
C GLU A 31 6.31 11.22 19.50
N LYS A 32 6.43 12.27 18.68
CA LYS A 32 5.66 13.53 18.81
C LYS A 32 4.15 13.37 18.60
N HIS A 33 3.72 12.33 17.88
CA HIS A 33 2.34 12.13 17.45
C HIS A 33 1.79 10.76 17.85
N SER A 34 2.55 10.01 18.67
CA SER A 34 2.19 8.68 19.09
C SER A 34 0.91 8.73 19.93
N THR A 35 0.00 7.82 19.63
CA THR A 35 -1.32 7.75 20.26
C THR A 35 -1.64 6.32 20.63
N ALA A 36 -2.39 6.14 21.73
CA ALA A 36 -2.92 4.83 22.14
C ALA A 36 -3.80 4.19 21.04
N PHE A 37 -4.32 5.00 20.11
CA PHE A 37 -5.15 4.56 18.99
C PHE A 37 -4.36 4.23 17.71
N ALA A 38 -3.03 4.18 17.74
CA ALA A 38 -2.21 3.98 16.53
C ALA A 38 -2.65 2.74 15.73
N GLY A 39 -2.87 1.60 16.42
CA GLY A 39 -3.35 0.37 15.77
C GLY A 39 -4.73 0.52 15.10
N LEU A 40 -5.66 1.25 15.74
CA LEU A 40 -6.97 1.53 15.17
C LEU A 40 -6.87 2.40 13.91
N VAL A 41 -6.05 3.45 13.95
CA VAL A 41 -5.85 4.35 12.80
C VAL A 41 -5.21 3.59 11.62
N ILE A 42 -4.19 2.77 11.88
CA ILE A 42 -3.55 1.93 10.86
C ILE A 42 -4.58 0.95 10.25
N GLY A 43 -5.37 0.26 11.08
CA GLY A 43 -6.39 -0.68 10.61
C GLY A 43 -7.49 -0.02 9.78
N LEU A 44 -8.02 1.11 10.24
CA LEU A 44 -9.04 1.86 9.50
C LEU A 44 -8.49 2.44 8.19
N THR A 45 -7.21 2.84 8.17
CA THR A 45 -6.55 3.29 6.94
C THR A 45 -6.49 2.16 5.92
N LEU A 46 -6.08 0.96 6.34
CA LEU A 46 -6.07 -0.21 5.46
C LEU A 46 -7.48 -0.56 4.96
N ALA A 47 -8.50 -0.47 5.81
CA ALA A 47 -9.89 -0.69 5.40
C ALA A 47 -10.35 0.34 4.35
N GLY A 48 -10.03 1.62 4.54
CA GLY A 48 -10.32 2.68 3.58
C GLY A 48 -9.65 2.46 2.23
N ILE A 49 -8.37 2.04 2.25
CA ILE A 49 -7.63 1.65 1.03
C ILE A 49 -8.35 0.51 0.31
N HIS A 50 -8.85 -0.50 1.03
CA HIS A 50 -9.61 -1.59 0.43
C HIS A 50 -10.90 -1.12 -0.25
N PHE A 51 -11.66 -0.21 0.38
CA PHE A 51 -12.87 0.33 -0.23
C PHE A 51 -12.60 1.05 -1.56
N ALA A 52 -11.44 1.70 -1.70
CA ALA A 52 -11.05 2.37 -2.93
C ALA A 52 -10.48 1.42 -4.00
N MET A 53 -9.67 0.44 -3.61
CA MET A 53 -8.79 -0.28 -4.55
C MET A 53 -9.25 -1.69 -4.93
N ILE A 54 -10.21 -2.29 -4.22
CA ILE A 54 -10.74 -3.63 -4.56
C ILE A 54 -11.17 -3.72 -6.03
N PRO A 55 -11.91 -2.74 -6.60
CA PRO A 55 -12.35 -2.80 -7.99
C PRO A 55 -11.24 -2.66 -9.04
N VAL A 56 -10.02 -2.29 -8.64
CA VAL A 56 -8.89 -2.05 -9.54
C VAL A 56 -7.93 -3.24 -9.54
N THR A 57 -7.45 -3.64 -8.36
CA THR A 57 -6.40 -4.66 -8.21
C THR A 57 -6.76 -5.79 -7.25
N GLY A 58 -7.93 -5.72 -6.60
CA GLY A 58 -8.23 -6.57 -5.44
C GLY A 58 -7.47 -6.16 -4.16
N THR A 59 -6.72 -5.05 -4.23
CA THR A 59 -5.91 -4.47 -3.16
C THR A 59 -4.82 -5.40 -2.62
N SER A 60 -3.59 -5.20 -3.10
CA SER A 60 -2.41 -5.82 -2.50
C SER A 60 -1.90 -4.99 -1.33
N VAL A 61 -1.26 -3.84 -1.62
CA VAL A 61 -0.47 -2.96 -0.74
C VAL A 61 0.52 -3.67 0.19
N ASN A 62 0.76 -4.95 -0.06
CA ASN A 62 1.53 -5.85 0.80
C ASN A 62 2.05 -7.04 -0.05
N PRO A 63 3.35 -7.08 -0.36
CA PRO A 63 3.94 -8.16 -1.13
C PRO A 63 3.68 -9.55 -0.55
N ALA A 64 3.76 -9.73 0.78
CA ALA A 64 3.52 -11.03 1.41
C ALA A 64 2.06 -11.51 1.23
N ARG A 65 1.09 -10.60 1.34
CA ARG A 65 -0.34 -10.86 1.10
C ARG A 65 -0.63 -11.26 -0.36
N SER A 66 0.21 -10.82 -1.30
CA SER A 66 0.06 -11.15 -2.73
C SER A 66 0.81 -12.42 -3.11
N ILE A 67 1.98 -12.66 -2.53
CA ILE A 67 2.77 -13.89 -2.75
C ILE A 67 1.97 -15.11 -2.30
N GLY A 68 1.35 -15.08 -1.12
CA GLY A 68 0.65 -16.23 -0.54
C GLY A 68 -0.37 -16.86 -1.51
N PRO A 69 -1.44 -16.16 -1.89
CA PRO A 69 -2.44 -16.68 -2.82
C PRO A 69 -1.86 -17.00 -4.21
N ALA A 70 -0.94 -16.17 -4.73
CA ALA A 70 -0.38 -16.38 -6.07
C ALA A 70 0.34 -17.73 -6.20
N LEU A 71 1.00 -18.21 -5.15
CA LEU A 71 1.65 -19.53 -5.13
C LEU A 71 0.66 -20.69 -5.28
N PHE A 72 -0.56 -20.55 -4.76
CA PHE A 72 -1.61 -21.58 -4.87
C PHE A 72 -2.46 -21.42 -6.14
N THR A 73 -2.67 -20.18 -6.62
CA THR A 73 -3.44 -19.91 -7.83
C THR A 73 -2.65 -20.24 -9.10
N GLY A 74 -1.34 -19.96 -9.12
CA GLY A 74 -0.49 -20.19 -10.29
C GLY A 74 -0.84 -19.31 -11.50
N GLY A 75 -0.33 -19.69 -12.67
CA GLY A 75 -0.67 -19.08 -13.97
C GLY A 75 -0.49 -17.56 -14.01
N ALA A 76 -1.57 -16.86 -14.38
CA ALA A 76 -1.58 -15.40 -14.49
C ALA A 76 -1.20 -14.69 -13.18
N ALA A 77 -1.60 -15.22 -12.03
CA ALA A 77 -1.32 -14.62 -10.73
C ALA A 77 0.19 -14.55 -10.46
N LEU A 78 0.93 -15.61 -10.78
CA LEU A 78 2.40 -15.62 -10.66
C LEU A 78 3.05 -14.69 -11.69
N SER A 79 2.55 -14.66 -12.93
CA SER A 79 3.12 -13.78 -13.98
C SER A 79 2.95 -12.28 -13.67
N GLN A 80 1.92 -11.91 -12.91
CA GLN A 80 1.61 -10.53 -12.54
C GLN A 80 2.16 -10.15 -11.15
N LEU A 81 2.67 -11.12 -10.38
CA LEU A 81 3.09 -10.93 -8.99
C LEU A 81 4.15 -9.84 -8.81
N TRP A 82 5.04 -9.66 -9.80
CA TRP A 82 6.08 -8.64 -9.76
C TRP A 82 5.52 -7.23 -9.52
N LEU A 83 4.34 -6.90 -10.07
CA LEU A 83 3.70 -5.60 -9.91
C LEU A 83 3.36 -5.35 -8.44
N PHE A 84 2.82 -6.36 -7.78
CA PHE A 84 2.43 -6.32 -6.37
C PHE A 84 3.61 -6.41 -5.39
N ILE A 85 4.83 -6.56 -5.90
CA ILE A 85 6.06 -6.45 -5.13
C ILE A 85 6.67 -5.07 -5.37
N VAL A 86 6.92 -4.72 -6.63
CA VAL A 86 7.65 -3.51 -7.00
C VAL A 86 6.86 -2.24 -6.64
N ALA A 87 5.57 -2.17 -6.97
CA ALA A 87 4.79 -0.95 -6.70
C ALA A 87 4.65 -0.66 -5.19
N PRO A 88 4.31 -1.65 -4.32
CA PRO A 88 4.30 -1.40 -2.88
C PRO A 88 5.67 -1.03 -2.28
N LEU A 89 6.75 -1.67 -2.72
CA LEU A 89 8.09 -1.34 -2.22
C LEU A 89 8.49 0.10 -2.58
N ILE A 90 8.20 0.55 -3.80
CA ILE A 90 8.44 1.94 -4.21
C ILE A 90 7.58 2.90 -3.39
N GLY A 91 6.28 2.63 -3.24
CA GLY A 91 5.38 3.48 -2.47
C GLY A 91 5.82 3.62 -1.00
N GLY A 92 6.19 2.50 -0.36
CA GLY A 92 6.70 2.49 1.01
C GLY A 92 8.05 3.19 1.15
N ALA A 93 8.97 3.01 0.20
CA ALA A 93 10.27 3.70 0.20
C ALA A 93 10.10 5.22 0.08
N ILE A 94 9.22 5.69 -0.82
CA ILE A 94 8.90 7.13 -0.95
C ILE A 94 8.34 7.66 0.36
N ALA A 95 7.39 6.96 1.00
CA ALA A 95 6.84 7.37 2.29
C ALA A 95 7.91 7.48 3.38
N GLY A 96 8.84 6.52 3.44
CA GLY A 96 9.98 6.56 4.36
C GLY A 96 10.90 7.76 4.12
N VAL A 97 11.21 8.09 2.86
CA VAL A 97 12.01 9.26 2.50
C VAL A 97 11.30 10.56 2.89
N VAL A 98 10.00 10.67 2.59
CA VAL A 98 9.18 11.86 2.90
C VAL A 98 9.09 12.09 4.41
N ALA A 99 8.88 11.02 5.19
CA ALA A 99 8.88 11.08 6.64
C ALA A 99 10.25 11.50 7.19
N LYS A 100 11.35 10.92 6.67
CA LYS A 100 12.71 11.28 7.07
C LYS A 100 13.05 12.74 6.75
N ALA A 101 12.56 13.26 5.62
CA ALA A 101 12.74 14.65 5.20
C ALA A 101 11.87 15.63 5.99
N ARG A 102 11.07 15.17 6.96
CA ARG A 102 10.18 15.99 7.80
C ARG A 102 9.21 16.86 7.01
N VAL A 103 8.82 16.43 5.81
CA VAL A 103 7.90 17.18 4.94
C VAL A 103 6.58 17.53 5.63
N PHE A 104 6.14 16.67 6.56
CA PHE A 104 4.89 16.84 7.30
C PHE A 104 5.08 17.28 8.77
N GLU A 105 6.31 17.45 9.25
CA GLU A 105 6.56 18.04 10.56
C GLU A 105 6.75 19.55 10.35
N LYS A 106 5.82 20.36 10.86
CA LYS A 106 6.00 21.81 10.91
C LYS A 106 6.85 22.12 12.14
N ASP A 107 7.94 22.87 11.95
CA ASP A 107 8.84 23.32 13.04
C ASP A 107 8.09 23.98 14.21
#